data_AF-A0A9W6DP52-F1
#
_entry.id   AF-A0A9W6DP52-F1
#
_cell.length_a   1.000
_cell.length_b   1.000
_cell.length_c   1.000
_cell.angle_alpha   90.00
_cell.angle_beta   90.00
_cell.angle_gamma   90.00
#
_symmetry.space_group_name_H-M   'P 1'
#
loop_
_entity.id
_entity.type
_entity.pdbx_description
1 polymer ?
#
loop_
_entity_poly.entity_id
_entity_poly.type
_entity_poly.pdbx_seq_one_letter_code
_entity_poly.pdbx_strand_id
1 'polypeptide(L)'
;MGLIMGASMTSGITTSIILETILLRRGADQLSWPAAVRTAMGMSMVSMLAMETAENLVDYHLTGGMVDLTDPMFWTAAAMSVTAGYLAPLPYNYFRLRKFGKACH
;
A
#
# COMPACT_ATOMS: atom_id res chain seq x y z
N MET A 1 -3.58 7.08 19.99
CA MET A 1 -2.92 6.52 18.80
C MET A 1 -3.90 5.96 17.77
N GLY A 2 -4.83 5.06 18.11
CA GLY A 2 -5.70 4.39 17.12
C GLY A 2 -6.58 5.31 16.24
N LEU A 3 -7.09 6.42 16.78
CA LEU A 3 -7.92 7.37 15.99
C LEU A 3 -7.12 8.12 14.91
N ILE A 4 -5.87 8.47 15.20
CA ILE A 4 -5.00 9.20 14.25
C ILE A 4 -4.59 8.27 13.11
N MET A 5 -4.21 7.03 13.45
CA MET A 5 -3.89 5.99 12.48
C MET A 5 -5.08 5.71 11.55
N GLY A 6 -6.27 5.48 12.11
CA GLY A 6 -7.49 5.26 11.32
C GLY A 6 -7.87 6.43 10.42
N ALA A 7 -7.74 7.68 10.90
CA ALA A 7 -7.99 8.88 10.09
C ALA A 7 -6.97 9.04 8.94
N SER A 8 -5.70 8.76 9.21
CA SER A 8 -4.65 8.82 8.18
C SER A 8 -4.82 7.75 7.11
N MET A 9 -5.16 6.52 7.49
CA MET A 9 -5.42 5.42 6.55
C MET A 9 -6.65 5.67 5.70
N THR A 10 -7.75 6.11 6.32
CA THR A 10 -9.00 6.38 5.59
C THR A 10 -8.84 7.51 4.58
N SER A 11 -8.10 8.57 4.92
CA SER A 11 -7.79 9.64 3.97
C SER A 11 -6.86 9.17 2.84
N GLY A 12 -5.82 8.38 3.15
CA GLY A 12 -4.93 7.80 2.14
C GLY A 12 -5.65 6.84 1.18
N ILE A 13 -6.45 5.91 1.70
CA ILE A 13 -7.26 4.96 0.91
C ILE A 13 -8.23 5.71 0.00
N THR A 14 -8.94 6.71 0.54
CA THR A 14 -9.93 7.47 -0.25
C THR A 14 -9.25 8.14 -1.44
N THR A 15 -8.11 8.80 -1.20
CA THR A 15 -7.37 9.50 -2.26
C THR A 15 -6.79 8.52 -3.29
N SER A 16 -6.25 7.39 -2.83
CA SER A 16 -5.72 6.34 -3.69
C SER A 16 -6.79 5.71 -4.57
N ILE A 17 -7.97 5.38 -4.01
CA ILE A 17 -9.10 4.84 -4.78
C ILE A 17 -9.53 5.82 -5.87
N ILE A 18 -9.62 7.12 -5.56
CA ILE A 18 -9.99 8.14 -6.55
C ILE A 18 -8.97 8.17 -7.69
N LEU A 19 -7.68 8.22 -7.36
CA LEU A 19 -6.60 8.30 -8.35
C LEU A 19 -6.52 7.03 -9.21
N GLU A 20 -6.52 5.84 -8.60
CA GLU A 20 -6.52 4.55 -9.30
C GLU A 20 -7.77 4.37 -10.16
N THR A 21 -8.95 4.80 -9.69
CA THR A 21 -10.18 4.73 -10.49
C THR A 21 -10.08 5.62 -11.73
N ILE A 22 -9.57 6.85 -11.58
CA ILE A 22 -9.34 7.76 -12.71
C ILE A 22 -8.32 7.16 -13.69
N LEU A 23 -7.24 6.57 -13.18
CA LEU A 23 -6.17 6.01 -13.99
C LEU A 23 -6.60 4.72 -14.72
N LEU A 24 -7.35 3.83 -14.09
CA LEU A 24 -7.92 2.63 -14.71
C LEU A 24 -8.99 2.98 -15.75
N ARG A 25 -9.70 4.10 -15.56
CA ARG A 25 -10.75 4.56 -16.47
C ARG A 25 -10.21 5.33 -17.67
N ARG A 26 -9.34 6.32 -17.44
CA ARG A 26 -8.83 7.23 -18.48
C ARG A 26 -7.45 6.85 -19.00
N GLY A 27 -6.71 6.02 -18.27
CA GLY A 27 -5.39 5.55 -18.67
C GLY A 27 -5.46 4.42 -19.69
N ALA A 28 -4.41 3.60 -19.70
CA ALA A 28 -4.24 2.55 -20.69
C ALA A 28 -5.35 1.47 -20.63
N ASP A 29 -5.98 1.26 -19.48
CA ASP A 29 -6.85 0.10 -19.23
C ASP A 29 -8.30 0.28 -19.67
N GLN A 30 -8.78 1.51 -19.80
CA GLN A 30 -10.13 1.87 -20.30
C GLN A 30 -11.26 1.02 -19.71
N LEU A 31 -11.18 0.71 -18.41
CA LEU A 31 -12.18 -0.13 -17.73
C LEU A 31 -13.54 0.58 -17.63
N SER A 32 -14.62 -0.21 -17.60
CA SER A 32 -15.96 0.31 -17.30
C SER A 32 -15.99 0.88 -15.87
N TRP A 33 -16.78 1.93 -15.62
CA TRP A 33 -16.88 2.57 -14.30
C TRP A 33 -17.05 1.59 -13.12
N PRO A 34 -17.94 0.58 -13.21
CA PRO A 34 -18.10 -0.41 -12.12
C PRO A 34 -16.86 -1.28 -11.92
N ALA A 35 -16.16 -1.64 -13.02
CA ALA A 35 -14.97 -2.48 -12.97
C ALA A 35 -13.75 -1.70 -12.46
N ALA A 36 -13.61 -0.43 -12.85
CA ALA A 36 -12.54 0.45 -12.40
C ALA A 36 -12.61 0.68 -10.88
N VAL A 37 -13.78 1.04 -10.34
CA VAL A 37 -13.97 1.25 -8.89
C VAL A 37 -13.72 -0.02 -8.09
N ARG A 38 -14.26 -1.17 -8.54
CA ARG A 38 -14.06 -2.46 -7.85
C ARG A 38 -12.60 -2.91 -7.88
N THR A 39 -11.87 -2.55 -8.93
CA THR A 39 -10.44 -2.84 -9.05
C THR A 39 -9.63 -1.88 -8.19
N ALA A 40 -9.85 -0.56 -8.25
CA ALA A 40 -9.18 0.40 -7.38
C ALA A 40 -9.40 0.08 -5.88
N MET A 41 -10.65 -0.14 -5.45
CA MET A 41 -10.95 -0.51 -4.06
C MET A 41 -10.16 -1.72 -3.57
N GLY A 42 -10.12 -2.79 -4.36
CA GLY A 42 -9.40 -4.00 -3.96
C GLY A 42 -7.88 -3.89 -4.01
N MET A 43 -7.29 -2.97 -4.78
CA MET A 43 -5.83 -2.78 -4.84
C MET A 43 -5.41 -1.89 -3.68
N SER A 44 -6.05 -0.72 -3.55
CA SER A 44 -5.78 0.22 -2.46
C SER A 44 -5.98 -0.38 -1.06
N MET A 45 -7.11 -1.05 -0.79
CA MET A 45 -7.37 -1.57 0.56
C MET A 45 -6.44 -2.71 0.94
N VAL A 46 -6.20 -3.67 0.04
CA VAL A 46 -5.31 -4.81 0.30
C VAL A 46 -3.86 -4.33 0.40
N SER A 47 -3.45 -3.38 -0.42
CA SER A 47 -2.09 -2.86 -0.40
C SER A 47 -1.80 -2.09 0.88
N MET A 48 -2.70 -1.21 1.31
CA MET A 48 -2.50 -0.45 2.55
C MET A 48 -2.47 -1.37 3.77
N LEU A 49 -3.37 -2.36 3.85
CA LEU A 49 -3.34 -3.35 4.93
C LEU A 49 -2.05 -4.18 4.93
N ALA A 50 -1.60 -4.63 3.76
CA ALA A 50 -0.38 -5.42 3.63
C ALA A 50 0.87 -4.60 4.01
N MET A 51 0.95 -3.36 3.55
CA MET A 51 2.04 -2.44 3.85
C MET A 51 2.11 -2.14 5.35
N GLU A 52 1.00 -1.70 5.94
CA GLU A 52 0.93 -1.39 7.37
C GLU A 52 1.28 -2.61 8.23
N THR A 53 0.80 -3.79 7.85
CA THR A 53 1.09 -5.02 8.60
C THR A 53 2.57 -5.40 8.47
N ALA A 54 3.16 -5.27 7.28
CA ALA A 54 4.57 -5.56 7.05
C ALA A 54 5.47 -4.59 7.82
N GLU A 55 5.18 -3.29 7.77
CA GLU A 55 5.94 -2.26 8.48
C GLU A 55 5.87 -2.46 9.99
N ASN A 56 4.66 -2.64 10.54
CA ASN A 56 4.51 -2.92 11.98
C ASN A 56 5.22 -4.22 12.40
N LEU A 57 5.24 -5.24 11.55
CA LEU A 57 5.88 -6.52 11.86
C LEU A 57 7.41 -6.40 11.81
N VAL A 58 7.96 -5.68 10.82
CA VAL A 58 9.39 -5.43 10.69
C VAL A 58 9.87 -4.52 11.82
N ASP A 59 9.14 -3.45 12.14
CA ASP A 59 9.45 -2.56 13.26
C ASP A 59 9.42 -3.32 14.60
N TYR A 60 8.40 -4.15 14.83
CA TYR A 60 8.34 -4.97 16.02
C TYR A 60 9.53 -5.94 16.11
N HIS A 61 9.96 -6.51 14.97
CA HIS A 61 11.07 -7.48 14.94
C HIS A 61 12.46 -6.82 15.08
N LEU A 62 12.65 -5.61 14.58
CA LEU A 62 13.95 -4.93 14.54
C LEU A 62 14.18 -4.01 15.74
N THR A 63 13.18 -3.24 16.15
CA THR A 63 13.30 -2.22 17.22
C THR A 63 12.58 -2.62 18.51
N GLY A 64 11.82 -3.74 18.51
CA GLY A 64 11.11 -4.22 19.70
C GLY A 64 10.06 -3.23 20.24
N GLY A 65 9.67 -2.24 19.44
CA GLY A 65 8.77 -1.15 19.84
C GLY A 65 9.44 0.06 20.51
N MET A 66 10.78 0.13 20.57
CA MET A 66 11.48 1.31 21.08
C MET A 66 11.87 2.25 19.92
N VAL A 67 11.34 3.47 19.96
CA VAL A 67 11.62 4.52 18.97
C VAL A 67 12.70 5.44 19.53
N ASP A 68 13.94 5.24 19.09
CA ASP A 68 15.06 6.13 19.39
C ASP A 68 15.56 6.79 18.09
N LEU A 69 15.18 8.05 17.88
CA LEU A 69 15.54 8.82 16.69
C LEU A 69 17.04 9.18 16.62
N THR A 70 17.74 9.05 17.75
CA THR A 70 19.16 9.35 17.92
C THR A 70 20.05 8.16 17.57
N ASP A 71 19.48 6.95 17.49
CA ASP A 71 20.22 5.73 17.16
C ASP A 71 20.28 5.53 15.62
N PRO A 72 21.48 5.39 15.03
CA PRO A 72 21.61 5.01 13.63
C PRO A 72 20.89 3.70 13.28
N MET A 73 20.74 2.78 14.23
CA MET A 73 20.04 1.51 14.06
C MET A 73 18.56 1.71 13.72
N PHE A 74 17.92 2.72 14.30
CA PHE A 74 16.52 3.07 14.02
C PHE A 74 16.32 3.46 12.56
N TRP A 75 17.22 4.26 11.99
CA TRP A 75 17.14 4.66 10.58
C TRP A 75 17.34 3.49 9.61
N THR A 76 18.20 2.52 9.96
CA THR A 76 18.34 1.29 9.17
C THR A 76 17.10 0.41 9.26
N ALA A 77 16.49 0.30 10.44
CA ALA A 77 15.24 -0.43 10.63
C ALA A 77 14.08 0.22 9.85
N ALA A 78 13.97 1.57 9.90
CA ALA A 78 12.99 2.32 9.14
C ALA A 78 13.16 2.12 7.63
N ALA A 79 14.40 2.14 7.11
CA ALA A 79 14.65 1.89 5.69
C ALA A 79 14.24 0.46 5.28
N MET A 80 14.52 -0.53 6.12
CA MET A 80 14.11 -1.93 5.91
C MET A 80 12.58 -2.09 5.96
N SER A 81 11.92 -1.42 6.91
CA SER A 81 10.48 -1.40 7.11
C SER A 81 9.75 -0.85 5.89
N VAL A 82 10.15 0.35 5.41
CA VAL A 82 9.60 0.96 4.20
C VAL A 82 9.81 0.06 2.98
N THR A 83 10.98 -0.56 2.86
CA THR A 83 11.27 -1.48 1.75
C THR A 83 10.35 -2.70 1.79
N ALA A 84 10.14 -3.29 2.97
CA ALA A 84 9.23 -4.42 3.14
C ALA A 84 7.78 -4.03 2.88
N GLY A 85 7.35 -2.87 3.38
CA GLY A 85 6.02 -2.29 3.15
C GLY A 85 5.74 -2.05 1.66
N TYR A 86 6.72 -1.60 0.90
CA TYR A 86 6.60 -1.42 -0.56
C TYR A 86 6.58 -2.75 -1.34
N LEU A 87 7.40 -3.72 -0.93
CA LEU A 87 7.51 -5.02 -1.61
C LEU A 87 6.32 -5.96 -1.31
N ALA A 88 5.72 -5.87 -0.13
CA ALA A 88 4.61 -6.73 0.28
C ALA A 88 3.37 -6.69 -0.65
N PRO A 89 2.86 -5.52 -1.09
CA PRO A 89 1.68 -5.45 -1.95
C PRO A 89 1.94 -5.72 -3.44
N LEU A 90 3.21 -5.66 -3.88
CA LEU A 90 3.58 -5.77 -5.30
C LEU A 90 3.13 -7.08 -5.98
N PRO A 91 3.33 -8.28 -5.40
CA PRO A 91 2.87 -9.54 -6.01
C PRO A 91 1.34 -9.55 -6.22
N TYR A 92 0.58 -9.09 -5.23
CA TYR A 92 -0.88 -9.06 -5.31
C TYR A 92 -1.37 -8.11 -6.42
N ASN A 93 -0.83 -6.90 -6.48
CA ASN A 93 -1.17 -5.93 -7.52
C ASN A 93 -0.78 -6.44 -8.92
N TYR A 94 0.38 -7.07 -9.05
CA TYR A 94 0.84 -7.66 -10.31
C TYR A 94 -0.09 -8.78 -10.80
N PHE A 95 -0.47 -9.74 -9.95
CA PHE A 95 -1.39 -10.82 -10.32
C PHE A 95 -2.77 -10.30 -10.74
N ARG A 96 -3.26 -9.24 -10.08
CA ARG A 96 -4.53 -8.61 -10.42
C ARG A 96 -4.50 -7.90 -11.78
N LEU A 97 -3.48 -7.11 -12.06
CA LEU A 97 -3.33 -6.44 -13.37
C LEU A 97 -3.13 -7.46 -14.51
N ARG A 98 -2.37 -8.53 -14.26
CA ARG A 98 -2.19 -9.63 -15.22
C ARG A 98 -3.50 -10.33 -15.58
N LYS A 99 -4.45 -10.44 -14.64
CA LYS A 99 -5.79 -10.99 -14.91
C LYS A 99 -6.61 -10.14 -15.89
N PHE A 100 -6.34 -8.84 -15.98
CA PHE A 100 -6.96 -7.93 -16.95
C PHE A 100 -6.19 -7.87 -18.29
N GLY A 101 -5.18 -8.72 -18.49
CA GLY A 101 -4.39 -8.77 -19.73
C GLY A 101 -3.42 -7.60 -19.88
N LYS A 102 -3.18 -6.84 -18.80
CA LYS A 102 -2.36 -5.64 -18.78
C LYS A 102 -1.13 -5.93 -17.94
N ALA A 103 -0.11 -6.48 -18.60
CA ALA A 103 1.21 -6.60 -18.01
C ALA A 103 1.92 -5.25 -18.20
N CYS A 104 2.11 -4.49 -17.11
CA CYS A 104 3.06 -3.39 -17.11
C CYS A 104 4.46 -4.00 -17.14
N HIS A 105 5.13 -3.85 -18.27
CA HIS A 105 6.57 -4.06 -18.41
C HIS A 105 7.29 -2.73 -18.17
#